data_AF-A0A1G5QLJ5-F1
#
_entry.id   AF-A0A1G5QLJ5-F1
#
_cell.length_a   1.000
_cell.length_b   1.000
_cell.length_c   1.000
_cell.angle_alpha   90.00
_cell.angle_beta   90.00
_cell.angle_gamma   90.00
#
_symmetry.space_group_name_H-M   'P 1'
#
loop_
_entity.id
_entity.type
_entity.pdbx_description
1 polymer ?
#
loop_
_entity_poly.entity_id
_entity_poly.type
_entity_poly.pdbx_seq_one_letter_code
_entity_poly.pdbx_strand_id
1 'polypeptide(L)'
;MKQIDINVRGMEMGYKTASIIAQALAATMEKVPTVVAWHDKPHARMSPNIEGGDINSRWHDYGESFGGEFNITINGEYDFIFTDSENFDTVESTAFRMVKDSEGHEYMCQANLLRDPNDPGKTCEQVDKERGAYGGHGGYA
;
A
#
# COMPACT_ATOMS: atom_id res chain seq x y z
N MET A 1 -14.54 3.53 -12.76
CA MET A 1 -14.78 3.36 -11.30
C MET A 1 -16.09 4.03 -10.89
N LYS A 2 -16.87 3.48 -9.93
CA LYS A 2 -18.08 4.17 -9.40
C LYS A 2 -17.67 5.35 -8.50
N GLN A 3 -18.46 6.42 -8.42
CA GLN A 3 -18.17 7.58 -7.56
C GLN A 3 -19.30 7.81 -6.55
N ILE A 4 -18.92 8.09 -5.30
CA ILE A 4 -19.82 8.41 -4.19
C ILE A 4 -19.33 9.69 -3.52
N ASP A 5 -20.19 10.70 -3.45
CA ASP A 5 -19.89 11.97 -2.81
C ASP A 5 -20.70 12.12 -1.51
N ILE A 6 -20.02 12.36 -0.39
CA ILE A 6 -20.63 12.62 0.91
C ILE A 6 -20.30 14.05 1.34
N ASN A 7 -21.33 14.79 1.77
CA ASN A 7 -21.17 16.09 2.41
C ASN A 7 -21.61 16.01 3.88
N VAL A 8 -20.66 16.18 4.79
CA VAL A 8 -20.88 16.19 6.24
C VAL A 8 -20.72 17.60 6.77
N ARG A 9 -21.74 18.06 7.51
CA ARG A 9 -21.82 19.43 8.05
C ARG A 9 -21.88 19.40 9.57
N GLY A 10 -21.43 20.49 10.21
CA GLY A 10 -21.49 20.66 11.66
C GLY A 10 -20.39 19.92 12.43
N MET A 11 -19.38 19.39 11.74
CA MET A 11 -18.18 18.83 12.35
C MET A 11 -16.93 19.33 11.61
N GLU A 12 -15.82 19.45 12.34
CA GLU A 12 -14.53 19.70 11.72
C GLU A 12 -14.08 18.45 10.94
N MET A 13 -13.64 18.66 9.69
CA MET A 13 -13.23 17.58 8.80
C MET A 13 -11.72 17.58 8.62
N GLY A 14 -11.07 16.56 9.19
CA GLY A 14 -9.67 16.23 8.94
C GLY A 14 -9.55 14.86 8.28
N TYR A 15 -8.38 14.56 7.69
CA TYR A 15 -8.10 13.27 7.03
C TYR A 15 -8.55 12.06 7.85
N LYS A 16 -8.20 12.01 9.15
CA LYS A 16 -8.54 10.89 10.03
C LYS A 16 -10.06 10.68 10.17
N THR A 17 -10.81 11.78 10.27
CA THR A 17 -12.27 11.72 10.38
C THR A 17 -12.88 11.30 9.03
N ALA A 18 -12.41 11.90 7.94
CA ALA A 18 -12.83 11.56 6.59
C ALA A 18 -12.57 10.08 6.26
N SER A 19 -11.40 9.55 6.63
CA SER A 19 -11.05 8.15 6.39
C SER A 19 -11.93 7.19 7.18
N ILE A 20 -12.28 7.52 8.43
CA ILE A 20 -13.20 6.70 9.24
C ILE A 20 -14.59 6.67 8.60
N ILE A 21 -15.09 7.82 8.14
CA ILE A 21 -16.41 7.90 7.48
C ILE A 21 -16.40 7.10 6.17
N ALA A 22 -15.36 7.28 5.35
CA ALA A 22 -15.22 6.56 4.08
C ALA A 22 -15.12 5.04 4.30
N GLN A 23 -14.31 4.60 5.27
CA GLN A 23 -14.17 3.19 5.62
C GLN A 23 -15.50 2.59 6.13
N ALA A 24 -16.22 3.33 6.97
CA ALA A 24 -17.51 2.89 7.49
C ALA A 24 -18.55 2.75 6.37
N LEU A 25 -18.57 3.66 5.40
CA LEU A 25 -19.43 3.54 4.23
C LEU A 25 -19.01 2.35 3.36
N ALA A 26 -17.71 2.21 3.07
CA ALA A 26 -17.20 1.11 2.24
C ALA A 26 -17.55 -0.27 2.84
N ALA A 27 -17.54 -0.40 4.16
CA ALA A 27 -17.95 -1.62 4.88
C ALA A 27 -19.44 -1.97 4.76
N THR A 28 -20.28 -1.05 4.26
CA THR A 28 -21.68 -1.35 3.92
C THR A 28 -21.85 -1.88 2.50
N MET A 29 -20.81 -1.77 1.67
CA MET A 29 -20.84 -2.10 0.25
C MET A 29 -20.04 -3.36 -0.06
N GLU A 30 -18.87 -3.51 0.57
CA GLU A 30 -17.95 -4.62 0.37
C GLU A 30 -17.70 -5.39 1.67
N LYS A 31 -17.25 -6.64 1.56
CA LYS A 31 -16.97 -7.47 2.74
C LYS A 31 -15.66 -7.12 3.40
N VAL A 32 -14.60 -6.95 2.62
CA VAL A 32 -13.27 -6.57 3.12
C VAL A 32 -12.80 -5.31 2.36
N PRO A 33 -13.41 -4.14 2.64
CA PRO A 33 -13.06 -2.90 1.94
C PRO A 33 -11.62 -2.50 2.25
N THR A 34 -10.79 -2.45 1.22
CA THR A 34 -9.38 -2.07 1.30
C THR A 34 -9.10 -0.82 0.48
N VAL A 35 -8.42 0.16 1.09
CA VAL A 35 -8.02 1.39 0.40
C VAL A 35 -6.85 1.11 -0.54
N VAL A 36 -7.04 1.37 -1.83
CA VAL A 36 -6.01 1.23 -2.87
C VAL A 36 -5.22 2.53 -3.03
N ALA A 37 -5.92 3.67 -3.00
CA ALA A 37 -5.34 5.00 -3.13
C ALA A 37 -6.17 6.04 -2.39
N TRP A 38 -5.55 7.15 -2.00
CA TRP A 38 -6.24 8.28 -1.35
C TRP A 38 -5.58 9.62 -1.65
N HIS A 39 -6.35 10.68 -1.47
CA HIS A 39 -5.89 12.06 -1.64
C HIS A 39 -6.49 12.99 -0.57
N ASP A 40 -5.62 13.76 0.06
CA ASP A 40 -5.89 14.82 1.04
C ASP A 40 -5.55 16.15 0.38
N LYS A 41 -6.55 16.74 -0.30
CA LYS A 41 -6.39 17.99 -1.06
C LYS A 41 -5.90 19.14 -0.17
N PRO A 42 -6.46 19.37 1.03
CA PRO A 42 -6.05 20.50 1.89
C PRO A 42 -4.56 20.50 2.24
N HIS A 43 -3.95 19.32 2.35
CA HIS A 43 -2.53 19.20 2.70
C HIS A 43 -1.64 18.78 1.52
N ALA A 44 -2.19 18.67 0.31
CA ALA A 44 -1.49 18.19 -0.89
C ALA A 44 -0.74 16.87 -0.65
N ARG A 45 -1.42 15.89 -0.02
CA ARG A 45 -0.86 14.56 0.26
C ARG A 45 -1.67 13.50 -0.47
N MET A 46 -1.01 12.46 -0.94
CA MET A 46 -1.67 11.32 -1.56
C MET A 46 -0.97 10.02 -1.21
N SER A 47 -1.64 8.90 -1.44
CA SER A 47 -1.03 7.59 -1.47
C SER A 47 -1.54 6.78 -2.68
N PRO A 48 -0.68 6.00 -3.32
CA PRO A 48 0.78 6.00 -3.14
C PRO A 48 1.40 7.34 -3.54
N ASN A 49 2.50 7.73 -2.88
CA ASN A 49 3.28 8.88 -3.30
C ASN A 49 4.17 8.47 -4.48
N ILE A 50 3.85 8.96 -5.69
CA ILE A 50 4.54 8.60 -6.92
C ILE A 50 5.43 9.78 -7.32
N GLU A 51 6.75 9.59 -7.24
CA GLU A 51 7.74 10.61 -7.59
C GLU A 51 7.55 11.13 -9.03
N GLY A 52 7.62 12.45 -9.21
CA GLY A 52 7.38 13.12 -10.49
C GLY A 52 5.92 13.07 -10.97
N GLY A 53 5.02 12.42 -10.24
CA GLY A 53 3.59 12.41 -10.52
C GLY A 53 2.89 13.70 -10.08
N ASP A 54 1.84 14.07 -10.80
CA ASP A 54 0.94 15.17 -10.39
C ASP A 54 0.14 14.75 -9.17
N ILE A 55 0.27 15.52 -8.07
CA ILE A 55 -0.40 15.28 -6.80
C ILE A 55 -1.93 15.22 -6.93
N ASN A 56 -2.51 15.91 -7.92
CA ASN A 56 -3.95 16.00 -8.07
C ASN A 56 -4.59 14.82 -8.81
N SER A 57 -3.82 14.10 -9.62
CA SER A 57 -4.34 13.10 -10.55
C SER A 57 -3.68 11.73 -10.42
N ARG A 58 -2.41 11.67 -9.99
CA ARG A 58 -1.63 10.44 -10.11
C ARG A 58 -2.11 9.30 -9.19
N TRP A 59 -2.62 9.63 -8.02
CA TRP A 59 -3.25 8.67 -7.10
C TRP A 59 -4.52 8.05 -7.72
N HIS A 60 -5.27 8.82 -8.51
CA HIS A 60 -6.50 8.37 -9.14
C HIS A 60 -6.19 7.38 -10.26
N ASP A 61 -5.24 7.73 -11.15
CA ASP A 61 -4.76 6.82 -12.21
C ASP A 61 -4.27 5.50 -11.62
N TYR A 62 -3.54 5.56 -10.50
CA TYR A 62 -3.08 4.38 -9.79
C TYR A 62 -4.27 3.57 -9.27
N GLY A 63 -5.20 4.19 -8.54
CA GLY A 63 -6.37 3.49 -8.01
C GLY A 63 -7.18 2.80 -9.11
N GLU A 64 -7.43 3.49 -10.23
CA GLU A 64 -8.16 2.91 -11.37
C GLU A 64 -7.41 1.76 -12.05
N SER A 65 -6.08 1.89 -12.20
CA SER A 65 -5.26 0.85 -12.86
C SER A 65 -5.01 -0.37 -11.98
N PHE A 66 -5.06 -0.23 -10.66
CA PHE A 66 -4.69 -1.26 -9.68
C PHE A 66 -5.89 -1.78 -8.87
N GLY A 67 -7.03 -1.95 -9.54
CA GLY A 67 -8.17 -2.70 -8.98
C GLY A 67 -9.14 -1.88 -8.13
N GLY A 68 -9.06 -0.55 -8.18
CA GLY A 68 -10.06 0.34 -7.57
C GLY A 68 -11.43 0.19 -8.21
N GLU A 69 -12.43 -0.14 -7.40
CA GLU A 69 -13.79 -0.42 -7.86
C GLU A 69 -14.72 0.78 -7.67
N PHE A 70 -14.53 1.53 -6.58
CA PHE A 70 -15.26 2.76 -6.30
C PHE A 70 -14.42 3.79 -5.55
N ASN A 71 -14.77 5.07 -5.75
CA ASN A 71 -14.19 6.23 -5.09
C ASN A 71 -15.22 6.88 -4.15
N ILE A 72 -14.84 7.13 -2.90
CA ILE A 72 -15.61 7.91 -1.93
C ILE A 72 -14.92 9.26 -1.73
N THR A 73 -15.65 10.33 -2.02
CA THR A 73 -15.22 11.71 -1.81
C THR A 73 -15.95 12.31 -0.60
N ILE A 74 -15.21 12.78 0.40
CA ILE A 74 -15.73 13.44 1.60
C ILE A 74 -15.52 14.95 1.49
N ASN A 75 -16.62 15.70 1.49
CA ASN A 75 -16.67 17.17 1.41
C ASN A 75 -15.98 17.78 0.18
N GLY A 76 -15.68 16.98 -0.85
CA GLY A 76 -14.88 17.41 -1.99
C GLY A 76 -13.38 17.55 -1.69
N GLU A 77 -12.95 17.29 -0.46
CA GLU A 77 -11.60 17.58 0.05
C GLU A 77 -10.75 16.32 0.20
N TYR A 78 -11.37 15.18 0.51
CA TYR A 78 -10.69 13.92 0.75
C TYR A 78 -11.26 12.83 -0.15
N ASP A 79 -10.41 12.17 -0.93
CA ASP A 79 -10.81 11.10 -1.84
C ASP A 79 -10.20 9.77 -1.39
N PHE A 80 -10.97 8.68 -1.51
CA PHE A 80 -10.55 7.33 -1.13
C PHE A 80 -11.04 6.31 -2.16
N ILE A 81 -10.12 5.62 -2.81
CA ILE A 81 -10.41 4.55 -3.77
C ILE A 81 -10.34 3.21 -3.04
N PHE A 82 -11.40 2.43 -3.15
CA PHE A 82 -11.55 1.13 -2.50
C PHE A 82 -11.67 -0.01 -3.51
N THR A 83 -11.38 -1.21 -3.02
CA THR A 83 -11.62 -2.51 -3.65
C THR A 83 -12.10 -3.50 -2.58
N ASP A 84 -12.77 -4.59 -2.96
CA ASP A 84 -13.00 -5.73 -2.04
C ASP A 84 -11.82 -6.70 -2.06
N SER A 85 -11.12 -6.81 -0.93
CA SER A 85 -10.01 -7.74 -0.79
C SER A 85 -10.42 -9.14 -0.32
N GLU A 86 -11.72 -9.48 -0.25
CA GLU A 86 -12.19 -10.81 0.21
C GLU A 86 -11.53 -11.96 -0.56
N ASN A 87 -11.38 -11.82 -1.87
CA ASN A 87 -10.86 -12.90 -2.74
C ASN A 87 -9.32 -12.93 -2.80
N PHE A 88 -8.64 -12.05 -2.08
CA PHE A 88 -7.19 -12.10 -1.98
C PHE A 88 -6.81 -12.92 -0.77
N ASP A 89 -5.83 -13.81 -0.96
CA ASP A 89 -5.24 -14.53 0.14
C ASP A 89 -4.73 -13.52 1.17
N THR A 90 -5.31 -13.53 2.36
CA THR A 90 -4.68 -12.86 3.49
C THR A 90 -3.32 -13.53 3.67
N VAL A 91 -2.26 -12.72 3.66
CA VAL A 91 -0.92 -13.21 4.00
C VAL A 91 -0.92 -13.48 5.50
N GLU A 92 -1.58 -14.57 5.90
CA GLU A 92 -1.55 -15.02 7.28
C GLU A 92 -0.10 -15.38 7.60
N SER A 93 0.55 -14.52 8.38
CA SER A 93 1.73 -14.79 9.21
C SER A 93 3.13 -14.83 8.59
N THR A 94 3.37 -14.50 7.32
CA THR A 94 4.75 -14.26 6.84
C THR A 94 5.12 -12.79 7.01
N ALA A 95 5.14 -12.32 8.26
CA ALA A 95 5.78 -11.03 8.55
C ALA A 95 7.26 -11.16 8.21
N PHE A 96 7.66 -10.68 7.04
CA PHE A 96 9.06 -10.67 6.68
C PHE A 96 9.79 -9.59 7.48
N ARG A 97 10.98 -9.93 8.00
CA ARG A 97 11.87 -9.02 8.73
C ARG A 97 13.21 -9.00 8.06
N MET A 98 13.77 -7.80 7.97
CA MET A 98 15.17 -7.58 7.61
C MET A 98 16.03 -7.74 8.86
N VAL A 99 17.08 -8.56 8.78
CA VAL A 99 18.09 -8.74 9.83
C VAL A 99 19.50 -8.71 9.25
N LYS A 100 20.49 -8.44 10.10
CA LYS A 100 21.91 -8.44 9.75
C LYS A 100 22.65 -9.45 10.60
N ASP A 101 23.55 -10.21 10.00
CA ASP A 101 24.50 -11.02 10.75
C ASP A 101 25.61 -10.15 11.38
N SER A 102 26.53 -10.78 12.11
CA SER A 102 27.68 -10.09 12.71
C SER A 102 28.66 -9.49 11.69
N GLU A 103 28.63 -9.95 10.44
CA GLU A 103 29.47 -9.48 9.33
C GLU A 103 28.81 -8.34 8.55
N GLY A 104 27.54 -8.04 8.84
CA GLY A 104 26.76 -6.96 8.24
C GLY A 104 25.96 -7.38 7.00
N HIS A 105 25.92 -8.67 6.66
CA HIS A 105 25.13 -9.16 5.53
C HIS A 105 23.63 -9.09 5.83
N GLU A 106 22.85 -8.62 4.86
CA GLU A 106 21.40 -8.46 4.99
C GLU A 106 20.64 -9.71 4.56
N TYR A 107 19.68 -10.11 5.40
CA TYR A 107 18.82 -11.26 5.19
C TYR A 107 17.35 -10.87 5.30
N MET A 108 16.53 -11.47 4.43
CA MET A 108 15.09 -11.43 4.49
C MET A 108 14.59 -12.72 5.15
N CYS A 109 13.96 -12.59 6.32
CA CYS A 109 13.48 -13.71 7.12
C CYS A 109 11.97 -13.67 7.26
N GLN A 110 11.29 -14.81 7.14
CA GLN A 110 9.94 -14.91 7.71
C GLN A 110 10.05 -14.91 9.23
N ALA A 111 9.29 -14.05 9.93
CA ALA A 111 9.43 -13.84 11.37
C ALA A 111 9.24 -15.12 12.20
N ASN A 112 8.44 -16.07 11.72
CA ASN A 112 8.23 -17.39 12.33
C ASN A 112 9.41 -18.36 12.14
N LEU A 113 10.30 -18.11 11.16
CA LEU A 113 11.47 -18.94 10.88
C LEU A 113 12.77 -18.40 11.49
N LEU A 114 12.80 -17.13 11.91
CA LEU A 114 13.96 -16.53 12.57
C LEU A 114 14.15 -17.10 13.97
N ARG A 115 15.10 -18.02 14.14
CA ARG A 115 15.42 -18.62 15.45
C ARG A 115 16.45 -17.82 16.23
N ASP A 116 17.49 -17.33 15.54
CA ASP A 116 18.56 -16.49 16.12
C ASP A 116 18.82 -15.29 15.20
N PRO A 117 18.58 -14.05 15.66
CA PRO A 117 18.90 -12.83 14.91
C PRO A 117 20.38 -12.68 14.54
N ASN A 118 21.30 -13.31 15.26
CA ASN A 118 22.75 -13.17 15.01
C ASN A 118 23.31 -14.23 14.06
N ASP A 119 22.53 -15.27 13.74
CA ASP A 119 22.87 -16.34 12.77
C ASP A 119 21.69 -16.59 11.80
N PRO A 120 21.31 -15.59 10.99
CA PRO A 120 20.13 -15.68 10.12
C PRO A 120 20.34 -16.60 8.91
N GLY A 121 21.58 -16.91 8.53
CA GLY A 121 21.91 -17.67 7.31
C GLY A 121 21.39 -19.12 7.29
N LYS A 122 20.91 -19.65 8.41
CA LYS A 122 20.33 -21.00 8.50
C LYS A 122 18.84 -21.08 8.18
N THR A 123 18.11 -19.98 8.33
CA THR A 123 16.64 -19.97 8.21
C THR A 123 16.10 -18.82 7.36
N CYS A 124 17.00 -18.00 6.80
CA CYS A 124 16.66 -16.82 6.02
C CYS A 124 17.44 -16.76 4.71
N GLU A 125 16.94 -15.97 3.76
CA GLU A 125 17.58 -15.75 2.46
C GLU A 125 18.39 -14.45 2.45
N GLN A 126 19.63 -14.50 1.94
CA GLN A 126 20.49 -13.33 1.84
C GLN A 126 20.08 -12.48 0.64
N VAL A 127 19.88 -11.18 0.85
CA VAL A 127 19.26 -10.27 -0.14
C VAL A 127 20.17 -10.01 -1.36
N ASP A 128 21.49 -10.05 -1.18
CA ASP A 128 22.48 -9.67 -2.21
C ASP A 128 23.28 -10.85 -2.80
N LYS A 129 22.81 -12.09 -2.62
CA LYS A 129 23.57 -13.29 -3.03
C LYS A 129 23.81 -13.40 -4.55
N GLU A 130 23.12 -12.60 -5.37
CA GLU A 130 23.19 -12.65 -6.84
C GLU A 130 23.62 -11.34 -7.54
N ARG A 131 24.54 -10.56 -6.97
CA ARG A 131 25.25 -9.52 -7.77
C ARG A 131 26.38 -10.06 -8.66
N GLY A 132 26.29 -11.32 -9.09
CA GLY A 132 27.37 -12.01 -9.82
C GLY A 132 26.98 -12.91 -10.99
N ALA A 133 25.70 -13.07 -11.37
CA ALA A 133 25.33 -14.08 -12.38
C ALA A 133 24.25 -13.68 -13.42
N TYR A 134 23.91 -12.40 -13.56
CA TYR A 134 23.10 -11.93 -14.69
C TYR A 134 23.81 -10.79 -15.42
N GLY A 135 24.74 -11.17 -16.32
CA GLY A 135 25.18 -10.31 -17.41
C GLY A 135 23.99 -10.05 -18.34
N GLY A 136 23.38 -8.88 -18.19
CA GLY A 136 22.31 -8.41 -19.07
C GLY A 136 22.85 -8.18 -20.48
N HIS A 137 22.47 -9.05 -21.42
CA HIS A 137 22.41 -8.71 -22.84
C HIS A 137 21.17 -7.83 -23.06
N GLY A 138 21.30 -6.53 -22.75
CA GLY A 138 20.35 -5.49 -23.17
C GLY A 138 20.86 -4.83 -24.44
N GLY A 139 20.59 -5.45 -25.59
CA GLY A 139 20.84 -4.84 -26.89
C GLY A 139 19.78 -3.78 -27.18
N TYR A 140 20.23 -2.55 -27.43
CA TYR A 140 19.44 -1.50 -28.05
C TYR A 140 19.13 -1.88 -29.50
N ALA A 141 17.85 -1.83 -29.87
CA ALA A 141 17.36 -1.57 -31.23
C ALA A 141 15.92 -1.06 -31.14
#